data_AF-A0A310SU39-F1
#
_entry.id   AF-A0A310SU39-F1
#
_cell.length_a   1.000
_cell.length_b   1.000
_cell.length_c   1.000
_cell.angle_alpha   90.00
_cell.angle_beta   90.00
_cell.angle_gamma   90.00
#
_symmetry.space_group_name_H-M   'P 1'
#
loop_
_entity.id
_entity.type
_entity.pdbx_description
1 polymer ?
#
loop_
_entity_poly.entity_id
_entity_poly.type
_entity_poly.pdbx_seq_one_letter_code
_entity_poly.pdbx_strand_id
1 'polypeptide(L)'
;MESQKRQGTDHTAAKKIAEGLQLGAYVLKADFDDDDEFFKEIAMKELRETPEVVEQALKDIKEMLKGEPDLLLPDGDEIYQKFLRPCKWYPKSAFELMKRFYKYKQNNPRYCDKLLPSTEKKVLSSGIVIPLPERNASGCRIVVVNCGKQWNTKLISVDEIYRAVMLSLFAAIAEPKSQEKMRNRIHFHGTNRESLIAYTGAKATPVEFGGNMELPDEPLGPKIAEYFCHFEKDFE
;
A
#
# COMPACT_ATOMS: atom_id res chain seq x y z
N MET A 1 27.29 -5.20 -37.80
CA MET A 1 26.18 -6.10 -37.42
C MET A 1 26.46 -6.50 -35.98
N GLU A 2 25.72 -6.14 -34.94
CA GLU A 2 24.47 -5.40 -34.76
C GLU A 2 24.65 -4.57 -33.47
N SER A 3 24.33 -3.28 -33.52
CA SER A 3 24.21 -2.46 -32.32
C SER A 3 22.89 -2.80 -31.64
N GLN A 4 22.98 -3.28 -30.39
CA GLN A 4 21.83 -3.52 -29.53
C GLN A 4 21.00 -2.24 -29.39
N LYS A 5 19.74 -2.30 -29.86
CA LYS A 5 18.70 -1.31 -29.55
C LYS A 5 18.53 -1.26 -28.03
N ARG A 6 18.93 -0.14 -27.42
CA ARG A 6 18.43 0.25 -26.10
C ARG A 6 16.91 0.38 -26.22
N GLN A 7 16.17 -0.44 -25.48
CA GLN A 7 14.74 -0.24 -25.26
C GLN A 7 14.60 1.12 -24.58
N GLY A 8 14.05 2.10 -25.30
CA GLY A 8 13.65 3.36 -24.71
C GLY A 8 12.53 3.09 -23.72
N THR A 9 12.78 3.33 -22.44
CA THR A 9 11.72 3.51 -21.46
C THR A 9 10.82 4.63 -21.96
N ASP A 10 9.54 4.33 -22.21
CA ASP A 10 8.57 5.32 -22.64
C ASP A 10 8.41 6.39 -21.55
N HIS A 11 9.10 7.51 -21.74
CA HIS A 11 9.07 8.66 -20.84
C HIS A 11 7.65 9.19 -20.61
N THR A 12 6.70 8.89 -21.51
CA THR A 12 5.30 9.30 -21.39
C THR A 12 4.52 8.44 -20.40
N ALA A 13 4.76 7.12 -20.40
CA ALA A 13 4.17 6.19 -19.43
C ALA A 13 4.72 6.43 -18.02
N ALA A 14 6.05 6.58 -17.88
CA ALA A 14 6.68 6.90 -16.60
C ALA A 14 6.19 8.23 -16.00
N LYS A 15 5.96 9.24 -16.85
CA LYS A 15 5.40 10.54 -16.43
C LYS A 15 3.95 10.43 -15.94
N LYS A 16 3.10 9.68 -16.65
CA LYS A 16 1.70 9.44 -16.23
C LYS A 16 1.59 8.66 -14.91
N ILE A 17 2.51 7.75 -14.65
CA ILE A 17 2.57 6.99 -13.39
C ILE A 17 2.86 7.93 -12.21
N ALA A 18 3.83 8.84 -12.37
CA ALA A 18 4.22 9.82 -11.36
C ALA A 18 3.14 10.89 -11.10
N GLU A 19 2.35 11.25 -12.12
CA GLU A 19 1.24 12.21 -12.02
C GLU A 19 -0.01 11.64 -11.31
N GLY A 20 -0.11 10.31 -11.17
CA GLY A 20 -1.23 9.63 -10.50
C GLY A 20 -2.45 9.37 -11.40
N LEU A 21 -3.41 8.62 -10.88
CA LEU A 21 -4.66 8.30 -11.56
C LEU A 21 -5.75 9.33 -11.27
N GLN A 22 -6.22 10.06 -12.28
CA GLN A 22 -7.32 11.02 -12.15
C GLN A 22 -8.66 10.30 -11.93
N LEU A 23 -9.33 10.64 -10.82
CA LEU A 23 -10.66 10.18 -10.43
C LEU A 23 -11.56 11.40 -10.17
N GLY A 24 -12.14 11.97 -11.23
CA GLY A 24 -12.98 13.16 -11.12
C GLY A 24 -12.15 14.38 -10.73
N ALA A 25 -12.45 15.00 -9.58
CA ALA A 25 -11.65 16.09 -9.02
C ALA A 25 -10.42 15.63 -8.22
N TYR A 26 -10.26 14.33 -8.01
CA TYR A 26 -9.22 13.75 -7.14
C TYR A 26 -8.15 13.01 -7.94
N VAL A 27 -6.96 12.84 -7.35
CA VAL A 27 -5.87 12.08 -7.94
C VAL A 27 -5.45 10.98 -6.96
N LEU A 28 -5.59 9.72 -7.38
CA LEU A 28 -5.03 8.59 -6.66
C LEU A 28 -3.56 8.45 -7.06
N LYS A 29 -2.66 8.86 -6.17
CA LYS A 29 -1.21 8.76 -6.37
C LYS A 29 -0.61 7.73 -5.42
N ALA A 30 0.25 6.86 -5.95
CA ALA A 30 1.17 6.06 -5.15
C ALA A 30 2.28 6.96 -4.59
N ASP A 31 2.29 7.15 -3.27
CA ASP A 31 3.27 8.01 -2.59
C ASP A 31 4.44 7.15 -2.09
N PHE A 32 5.26 6.66 -3.00
CA PHE A 32 6.47 5.91 -2.65
C PHE A 32 7.66 6.81 -2.30
N ASP A 33 7.62 8.07 -2.77
CA ASP A 33 8.63 9.07 -2.46
C ASP A 33 8.44 9.63 -1.04
N ASP A 34 9.56 9.86 -0.35
CA ASP A 34 9.62 10.41 1.02
C ASP A 34 10.19 11.83 1.02
N ASP A 35 9.82 12.65 0.04
CA ASP A 35 10.36 13.99 -0.20
C ASP A 35 9.59 15.11 0.51
N ASP A 36 8.44 14.79 1.10
CA ASP A 36 7.55 15.73 1.78
C ASP A 36 8.05 16.10 3.18
N GLU A 37 8.55 17.33 3.34
CA GLU A 37 9.13 17.84 4.59
C GLU A 37 8.19 17.74 5.80
N PHE A 38 6.87 17.86 5.60
CA PHE A 38 5.91 17.71 6.69
C PHE A 38 5.93 16.30 7.27
N PHE A 39 5.98 15.28 6.40
CA PHE A 39 6.03 13.89 6.84
C PHE A 39 7.42 13.50 7.36
N LYS A 40 8.51 14.06 6.81
CA LYS A 40 9.84 13.88 7.40
C LYS A 40 9.91 14.39 8.83
N GLU A 41 9.30 15.55 9.12
CA GLU A 41 9.27 16.09 10.47
C GLU A 41 8.49 15.17 11.44
N ILE A 42 7.37 14.61 10.98
CA ILE A 42 6.60 13.64 11.78
C ILE A 42 7.39 12.35 11.97
N ALA A 43 8.00 11.78 10.93
CA ALA A 43 8.82 10.59 11.02
C ALA A 43 9.99 10.78 12.00
N MET A 44 10.69 11.92 11.94
CA MET A 44 11.75 12.26 12.89
C MET A 44 11.22 12.27 14.34
N LYS A 45 10.08 12.94 14.59
CA LYS A 45 9.51 13.09 15.94
C LYS A 45 8.85 11.82 16.49
N GLU A 46 8.06 11.13 15.69
CA GLU A 46 7.22 10.00 16.12
C GLU A 46 7.92 8.64 15.97
N LEU A 47 8.80 8.50 14.97
CA LEU A 47 9.52 7.25 14.63
C LEU A 47 11.00 7.27 15.01
N ARG A 48 11.56 8.42 15.44
CA ARG A 48 12.99 8.60 15.75
C ARG A 48 13.88 8.52 14.51
N GLU A 49 13.37 8.98 13.38
CA GLU A 49 14.04 8.88 12.09
C GLU A 49 15.04 10.02 11.89
N THR A 50 16.20 9.93 12.54
CA THR A 50 17.35 10.81 12.27
C THR A 50 18.38 10.10 11.39
N PRO A 51 19.24 10.83 10.64
CA PRO A 51 20.25 10.20 9.79
C PRO A 51 21.11 9.15 10.50
N GLU A 52 21.49 9.43 11.75
CA GLU A 52 22.32 8.53 12.57
C GLU A 52 21.55 7.26 12.98
N VAL A 53 20.28 7.39 13.34
CA VAL A 53 19.43 6.25 13.70
C VAL A 53 19.17 5.38 12.48
N VAL A 54 18.90 5.99 11.33
CA VAL A 54 18.68 5.29 10.06
C VAL A 54 19.92 4.48 9.67
N GLU A 55 21.10 5.12 9.65
CA GLU A 55 22.36 4.47 9.28
C GLU A 55 22.67 3.29 10.21
N GLN A 56 22.58 3.49 11.53
CA GLN A 56 22.87 2.45 12.51
C GLN A 56 21.87 1.29 12.41
N ALA A 57 20.58 1.59 12.26
CA ALA A 57 19.54 0.57 12.20
C ALA A 57 19.63 -0.29 10.93
N LEU A 58 19.98 0.32 9.78
CA LEU A 58 20.25 -0.41 8.54
C LEU A 58 21.46 -1.32 8.67
N LYS A 59 22.52 -0.86 9.34
CA LYS A 59 23.70 -1.70 9.62
C LYS A 59 23.33 -2.89 10.51
N ASP A 60 22.59 -2.66 11.58
CA ASP A 60 22.23 -3.68 12.56
C ASP A 60 21.29 -4.74 11.97
N ILE A 61 20.26 -4.34 11.20
CA ILE A 61 19.33 -5.31 10.59
C ILE A 61 20.04 -6.17 9.54
N LYS A 62 20.95 -5.59 8.74
CA LYS A 62 21.77 -6.33 7.78
C LYS A 62 22.70 -7.34 8.48
N GLU A 63 23.28 -6.97 9.62
CA GLU A 63 24.10 -7.89 10.41
C GLU A 63 23.26 -9.06 10.96
N MET A 64 22.07 -8.79 11.50
CA MET A 64 21.17 -9.85 11.99
C MET A 64 20.75 -10.82 10.86
N LEU A 65 20.53 -10.31 9.64
CA LEU A 65 20.14 -11.11 8.49
C LEU A 65 21.22 -12.09 8.00
N LYS A 66 22.51 -11.83 8.29
CA LYS A 66 23.59 -12.80 7.99
C LYS A 66 23.38 -14.14 8.69
N GLY A 67 22.66 -14.15 9.82
CA GLY A 67 22.30 -15.36 10.57
C GLY A 67 21.10 -16.12 10.02
N GLU A 68 20.42 -15.63 8.99
CA GLU A 68 19.18 -16.21 8.44
C GLU A 68 19.29 -16.41 6.91
N PRO A 69 20.19 -17.28 6.42
CA PRO A 69 20.42 -17.45 4.98
C PRO A 69 19.20 -17.96 4.20
N ASP A 70 18.24 -18.60 4.87
CA ASP A 70 17.02 -19.14 4.26
C ASP A 70 15.91 -18.07 4.12
N LEU A 71 16.11 -16.87 4.68
CA LEU A 71 15.18 -15.76 4.58
C LEU A 71 15.42 -15.01 3.25
N LEU A 72 14.71 -15.44 2.21
CA LEU A 72 14.76 -14.81 0.89
C LEU A 72 14.05 -13.45 0.91
N LEU A 73 14.82 -12.38 0.75
CA LEU A 73 14.33 -11.00 0.65
C LEU A 73 14.50 -10.48 -0.79
N PRO A 74 13.60 -9.61 -1.25
CA PRO A 74 13.84 -8.80 -2.44
C PRO A 74 15.10 -7.94 -2.29
N ASP A 75 15.74 -7.62 -3.41
CA ASP A 75 16.92 -6.77 -3.45
C ASP A 75 16.58 -5.31 -3.09
N GLY A 76 17.54 -4.61 -2.47
CA GLY A 76 17.46 -3.17 -2.19
C GLY A 76 17.21 -2.82 -0.72
N ASP A 77 17.74 -1.67 -0.28
CA ASP A 77 17.66 -1.24 1.13
C ASP A 77 16.27 -0.74 1.55
N GLU A 78 15.41 -0.42 0.58
CA GLU A 78 14.05 0.07 0.79
C GLU A 78 13.17 -0.97 1.50
N ILE A 79 13.46 -2.27 1.32
CA ILE A 79 12.74 -3.35 2.00
C ILE A 79 12.86 -3.23 3.52
N TYR A 80 14.01 -2.81 4.04
CA TYR A 80 14.25 -2.69 5.46
C TYR A 80 13.39 -1.58 6.08
N GLN A 81 13.20 -0.48 5.37
CA GLN A 81 12.42 0.66 5.84
C GLN A 81 10.96 0.27 6.12
N LYS A 82 10.36 -0.58 5.26
CA LYS A 82 8.99 -1.11 5.42
C LYS A 82 8.78 -1.83 6.77
N PHE A 83 9.84 -2.37 7.37
CA PHE A 83 9.78 -3.03 8.69
C PHE A 83 10.36 -2.16 9.81
N LEU A 84 11.36 -1.33 9.53
CA LEU A 84 12.02 -0.46 10.51
C LEU A 84 11.10 0.68 10.97
N ARG A 85 10.40 1.35 10.05
CA ARG A 85 9.52 2.48 10.37
C ARG A 85 8.36 2.11 11.29
N PRO A 86 7.55 1.05 11.04
CA PRO A 86 6.53 0.61 12.00
C PRO A 86 7.09 0.26 13.38
N CYS A 87 8.36 -0.15 13.42
CA CYS A 87 9.12 -0.48 14.61
C CYS A 87 9.94 0.71 15.17
N LYS A 88 9.69 1.95 14.74
CA LYS A 88 10.40 3.16 15.22
C LYS A 88 11.93 3.04 15.17
N TRP A 89 12.40 2.41 14.09
CA TRP A 89 13.80 2.12 13.82
C TRP A 89 14.50 1.28 14.89
N TYR A 90 13.77 0.42 15.61
CA TYR A 90 14.37 -0.60 16.48
C TYR A 90 14.70 -1.87 15.67
N PRO A 91 15.99 -2.17 15.40
CA PRO A 91 16.36 -3.21 14.43
C PRO A 91 15.89 -4.61 14.84
N LYS A 92 16.03 -4.96 16.12
CA LYS A 92 15.57 -6.25 16.64
C LYS A 92 14.07 -6.47 16.45
N SER A 93 13.26 -5.44 16.70
CA SER A 93 11.81 -5.52 16.52
C SER A 93 11.44 -5.65 15.05
N ALA A 94 12.11 -4.90 14.16
CA ALA A 94 11.91 -4.96 12.72
C ALA A 94 12.31 -6.32 12.14
N PHE A 95 13.43 -6.87 12.58
CA PHE A 95 13.90 -8.20 12.20
C PHE A 95 12.90 -9.30 12.59
N GLU A 96 12.39 -9.27 13.83
CA GLU A 96 11.35 -10.20 14.28
C GLU A 96 10.04 -10.05 13.48
N LEU A 97 9.65 -8.82 13.14
CA LEU A 97 8.49 -8.56 12.29
C LEU A 97 8.68 -9.11 10.88
N MET A 98 9.86 -8.90 10.29
CA MET A 98 10.24 -9.38 8.96
C MET A 98 10.20 -10.91 8.90
N LYS A 99 10.82 -11.60 9.87
CA LYS A 99 10.76 -13.08 9.95
C LYS A 99 9.34 -13.60 9.98
N ARG A 100 8.46 -12.99 10.79
CA ARG A 100 7.04 -13.36 10.87
C ARG A 100 6.32 -13.14 9.53
N PHE A 101 6.59 -12.02 8.88
CA PHE A 101 5.99 -11.67 7.59
C PHE A 101 6.35 -12.67 6.49
N TYR A 102 7.64 -12.95 6.29
CA TYR A 102 8.08 -13.88 5.25
C TYR A 102 7.74 -15.33 5.56
N LYS A 103 7.79 -15.74 6.84
CA LYS A 103 7.29 -17.05 7.26
C LYS A 103 5.79 -17.20 6.97
N TYR A 104 5.01 -16.14 7.16
CA TYR A 104 3.60 -16.15 6.79
C TYR A 104 3.44 -16.33 5.27
N LYS A 105 4.18 -15.58 4.44
CA LYS A 105 4.15 -15.75 2.98
C LYS A 105 4.47 -17.18 2.55
N GLN A 106 5.54 -17.77 3.09
CA GLN A 106 5.97 -19.14 2.79
C GLN A 106 4.92 -20.18 3.20
N ASN A 107 4.29 -20.01 4.37
CA ASN A 107 3.31 -20.97 4.89
C ASN A 107 1.91 -20.82 4.28
N ASN A 108 1.64 -19.73 3.56
CA ASN A 108 0.32 -19.44 3.00
C ASN A 108 0.36 -19.16 1.49
N PRO A 109 0.91 -20.07 0.67
CA PRO A 109 1.05 -19.86 -0.78
C PRO A 109 -0.29 -19.64 -1.47
N ARG A 110 -1.39 -20.21 -0.95
CA ARG A 110 -2.76 -19.94 -1.42
C ARG A 110 -3.07 -18.44 -1.53
N TYR A 111 -2.58 -17.62 -0.61
CA TYR A 111 -2.85 -16.19 -0.57
C TYR A 111 -1.66 -15.33 -1.02
N CYS A 112 -0.44 -15.85 -0.91
CA CYS A 112 0.77 -15.06 -1.12
C CYS A 112 1.55 -15.43 -2.39
N ASP A 113 1.34 -16.62 -2.95
CA ASP A 113 2.03 -17.00 -4.19
C ASP A 113 1.52 -16.14 -5.35
N LYS A 114 2.49 -15.59 -6.12
CA LYS A 114 2.29 -14.69 -7.27
C LYS A 114 1.23 -13.62 -7.01
N LEU A 115 1.28 -12.99 -5.84
CA LEU A 115 0.35 -11.93 -5.46
C LEU A 115 0.76 -10.62 -6.14
N LEU A 116 0.34 -10.45 -7.40
CA LEU A 116 0.72 -9.35 -8.27
C LEU A 116 -0.54 -8.63 -8.80
N PRO A 117 -0.44 -7.34 -9.16
CA PRO A 117 -1.55 -6.63 -9.78
C PRO A 117 -2.11 -7.33 -11.04
N SER A 118 -1.23 -7.87 -11.89
CA SER A 118 -1.63 -8.58 -13.12
C SER A 118 -2.42 -9.86 -12.83
N THR A 119 -2.02 -10.63 -11.81
CA THR A 119 -2.68 -11.88 -11.43
C THR A 119 -4.02 -11.62 -10.75
N GLU A 120 -4.14 -10.52 -10.01
CA GLU A 120 -5.37 -10.09 -9.32
C GLU A 120 -6.21 -9.08 -10.12
N LYS A 121 -5.89 -8.85 -11.40
CA LYS A 121 -6.54 -7.82 -12.22
C LYS A 121 -8.06 -7.94 -12.26
N LYS A 122 -8.58 -9.16 -12.21
CA LYS A 122 -10.03 -9.44 -12.25
C LYS A 122 -10.78 -8.82 -11.06
N VAL A 123 -10.26 -9.03 -9.85
CA VAL A 123 -10.86 -8.51 -8.62
C VAL A 123 -10.56 -7.02 -8.42
N LEU A 124 -9.38 -6.54 -8.86
CA LEU A 124 -9.11 -5.10 -8.88
C LEU A 124 -10.08 -4.37 -9.84
N SER A 125 -10.38 -4.99 -10.99
CA SER A 125 -11.31 -4.41 -11.99
C SER A 125 -12.77 -4.43 -11.54
N SER A 126 -13.13 -5.21 -10.53
CA SER A 126 -14.54 -5.39 -10.15
C SER A 126 -15.09 -4.24 -9.29
N GLY A 127 -14.23 -3.33 -8.81
CA GLY A 127 -14.62 -2.26 -7.89
C GLY A 127 -14.95 -2.74 -6.46
N ILE A 128 -14.58 -3.99 -6.12
CA ILE A 128 -14.80 -4.52 -4.77
C ILE A 128 -13.77 -3.94 -3.80
N VAL A 129 -12.52 -3.78 -4.21
CA VAL A 129 -11.45 -3.19 -3.38
C VAL A 129 -11.01 -1.90 -4.04
N ILE A 130 -11.25 -0.77 -3.38
CA ILE A 130 -10.97 0.57 -3.91
C ILE A 130 -10.10 1.34 -2.92
N PRO A 131 -8.81 1.56 -3.21
CA PRO A 131 -8.03 2.55 -2.49
C PRO A 131 -8.53 3.95 -2.83
N LEU A 132 -8.83 4.75 -1.80
CA LEU A 132 -9.29 6.11 -1.99
C LEU A 132 -8.10 7.06 -2.25
N PRO A 133 -8.32 8.10 -3.07
CA PRO A 133 -7.28 9.07 -3.39
C PRO A 133 -6.83 9.87 -2.16
N GLU A 134 -7.78 10.23 -1.29
CA GLU A 134 -7.49 10.96 -0.07
C GLU A 134 -7.13 10.04 1.11
N ARG A 135 -6.38 10.62 2.03
CA ARG A 135 -5.97 9.99 3.29
C ARG A 135 -6.84 10.50 4.43
N ASN A 136 -6.95 9.72 5.51
CA ASN A 136 -7.62 10.20 6.70
C ASN A 136 -6.82 11.32 7.40
N ALA A 137 -7.38 11.91 8.46
CA ALA A 137 -6.74 12.98 9.23
C ALA A 137 -5.38 12.60 9.84
N SER A 138 -5.07 11.30 9.93
CA SER A 138 -3.80 10.77 10.44
C SER A 138 -2.83 10.37 9.31
N GLY A 139 -3.10 10.71 8.05
CA GLY A 139 -2.25 10.39 6.91
C GLY A 139 -2.39 8.96 6.37
N CYS A 140 -3.26 8.13 6.94
CA CYS A 140 -3.42 6.74 6.52
C CYS A 140 -4.26 6.65 5.24
N ARG A 141 -3.83 5.79 4.30
CA ARG A 141 -4.62 5.42 3.12
C ARG A 141 -5.93 4.76 3.54
N ILE A 142 -7.04 5.19 2.95
CA ILE A 142 -8.34 4.55 3.15
C ILE A 142 -8.57 3.56 2.00
N VAL A 143 -8.97 2.33 2.34
CA VAL A 143 -9.36 1.31 1.35
C VAL A 143 -10.80 0.90 1.65
N VAL A 144 -11.66 1.02 0.65
CA VAL A 144 -13.06 0.58 0.70
C VAL A 144 -13.16 -0.85 0.18
N VAL A 145 -13.88 -1.70 0.91
CA VAL A 145 -14.14 -3.09 0.52
C VAL A 145 -15.65 -3.34 0.43
N ASN A 146 -16.17 -3.39 -0.80
CA ASN A 146 -17.60 -3.49 -1.10
C ASN A 146 -18.08 -4.95 -1.16
N CYS A 147 -18.23 -5.59 0.01
CA CYS A 147 -18.73 -6.97 0.14
C CYS A 147 -20.27 -7.09 0.13
N GLY A 148 -20.99 -6.09 -0.41
CA GLY A 148 -22.45 -6.04 -0.44
C GLY A 148 -23.04 -6.34 -1.82
N LYS A 149 -23.97 -5.49 -2.26
CA LYS A 149 -24.69 -5.63 -3.55
C LYS A 149 -23.75 -5.78 -4.77
N GLN A 150 -22.56 -5.18 -4.73
CA GLN A 150 -21.59 -5.22 -5.83
C GLN A 150 -20.85 -6.56 -5.93
N TRP A 151 -20.84 -7.37 -4.87
CA TRP A 151 -20.12 -8.62 -4.86
C TRP A 151 -20.95 -9.76 -5.48
N ASN A 152 -20.57 -10.17 -6.69
CA ASN A 152 -21.06 -11.39 -7.31
C ASN A 152 -20.17 -12.58 -6.92
N THR A 153 -20.64 -13.40 -5.96
CA THR A 153 -19.91 -14.56 -5.41
C THR A 153 -19.64 -15.68 -6.42
N LYS A 154 -20.37 -15.71 -7.54
CA LYS A 154 -20.12 -16.66 -8.64
C LYS A 154 -18.95 -16.24 -9.53
N LEU A 155 -18.62 -14.95 -9.52
CA LEU A 155 -17.56 -14.38 -10.36
C LEU A 155 -16.29 -14.10 -9.56
N ILE A 156 -16.42 -13.61 -8.33
CA ILE A 156 -15.30 -13.27 -7.45
C ILE A 156 -15.42 -14.07 -6.16
N SER A 157 -14.42 -14.89 -5.88
CA SER A 157 -14.32 -15.66 -4.64
C SER A 157 -13.89 -14.80 -3.44
N VAL A 158 -14.12 -15.30 -2.23
CA VAL A 158 -13.61 -14.67 -1.00
C VAL A 158 -12.08 -14.61 -1.01
N ASP A 159 -11.42 -15.62 -1.56
CA ASP A 159 -9.97 -15.69 -1.69
C ASP A 159 -9.42 -14.55 -2.57
N GLU A 160 -10.06 -14.29 -3.72
CA GLU A 160 -9.69 -13.17 -4.59
C GLU A 160 -9.87 -11.82 -3.89
N ILE A 161 -10.96 -11.62 -3.13
CA ILE A 161 -11.15 -10.41 -2.33
C ILE A 161 -10.04 -10.27 -1.28
N TYR A 162 -9.73 -11.36 -0.57
CA TYR A 162 -8.67 -11.36 0.44
C TYR A 162 -7.30 -11.02 -0.17
N ARG A 163 -6.97 -11.58 -1.33
CA ARG A 163 -5.74 -11.30 -2.08
C ARG A 163 -5.67 -9.84 -2.51
N ALA A 164 -6.75 -9.27 -3.06
CA ALA A 164 -6.81 -7.85 -3.41
C ALA A 164 -6.66 -6.90 -2.20
N VAL A 165 -7.23 -7.28 -1.04
CA VAL A 165 -7.04 -6.54 0.22
C VAL A 165 -5.60 -6.63 0.69
N MET A 166 -4.97 -7.82 0.65
CA MET A 166 -3.54 -7.98 0.97
C MET A 166 -2.66 -7.13 0.06
N LEU A 167 -2.94 -7.10 -1.24
CA LEU A 167 -2.23 -6.28 -2.21
C LEU A 167 -2.34 -4.79 -1.89
N SER A 168 -3.56 -4.31 -1.61
CA SER A 168 -3.81 -2.92 -1.22
C SER A 168 -3.12 -2.55 0.10
N LEU A 169 -3.06 -3.48 1.06
CA LEU A 169 -2.34 -3.31 2.31
C LEU A 169 -0.83 -3.29 2.12
N PHE A 170 -0.27 -4.12 1.23
CA PHE A 170 1.17 -4.08 0.92
C PHE A 170 1.56 -2.77 0.25
N ALA A 171 0.74 -2.27 -0.67
CA ALA A 171 0.92 -0.94 -1.25
C ALA A 171 0.89 0.15 -0.18
N ALA A 172 -0.12 0.14 0.70
CA ALA A 172 -0.22 1.10 1.79
C ALA A 172 0.96 1.00 2.77
N ILE A 173 1.47 -0.20 3.08
CA ILE A 173 2.65 -0.38 3.94
C ILE A 173 3.92 0.11 3.24
N ALA A 174 4.00 0.12 1.91
CA ALA A 174 5.13 0.68 1.19
C ALA A 174 5.17 2.22 1.27
N GLU A 175 4.03 2.88 1.49
CA GLU A 175 3.94 4.34 1.57
C GLU A 175 4.40 4.88 2.94
N PRO A 176 5.47 5.71 3.00
CA PRO A 176 5.89 6.44 4.20
C PRO A 176 4.76 7.01 5.06
N LYS A 177 3.89 7.79 4.41
CA LYS A 177 2.78 8.53 5.02
C LYS A 177 1.77 7.63 5.74
N SER A 178 1.62 6.40 5.26
CA SER A 178 0.71 5.41 5.85
C SER A 178 1.31 4.71 7.09
N GLN A 179 2.63 4.67 7.25
CA GLN A 179 3.31 3.84 8.26
C GLN A 179 3.27 4.44 9.68
N GLU A 180 3.01 5.73 9.83
CA GLU A 180 3.11 6.46 11.11
C GLU A 180 2.05 6.02 12.15
N LYS A 181 0.81 5.75 11.70
CA LYS A 181 -0.38 5.69 12.59
C LYS A 181 -1.31 4.48 12.41
N MET A 182 -0.87 3.39 11.77
CA MET A 182 -1.66 2.16 11.56
C MET A 182 -2.16 1.41 12.84
N ARG A 183 -1.97 1.96 14.05
CA ARG A 183 -2.42 1.32 15.29
C ARG A 183 -3.82 1.81 15.66
N ASN A 184 -4.86 1.11 15.19
CA ASN A 184 -6.20 0.97 15.80
C ASN A 184 -7.02 -0.04 14.95
N ARG A 185 -7.41 -1.18 15.53
CA ARG A 185 -7.58 -2.45 14.79
C ARG A 185 -9.00 -3.00 14.75
N ILE A 186 -9.91 -2.28 14.11
CA ILE A 186 -11.31 -2.60 13.76
C ILE A 186 -12.32 -1.79 14.59
N HIS A 187 -13.14 -1.01 13.88
CA HIS A 187 -14.23 -0.22 14.43
C HIS A 187 -15.52 -0.60 13.69
N PHE A 188 -16.59 -0.90 14.44
CA PHE A 188 -17.90 -1.18 13.87
C PHE A 188 -18.78 0.06 14.00
N HIS A 189 -19.09 0.70 12.87
CA HIS A 189 -19.91 1.91 12.83
C HIS A 189 -21.39 1.64 12.54
N GLY A 190 -21.73 0.49 11.94
CA GLY A 190 -23.09 0.17 11.53
C GLY A 190 -23.66 1.22 10.58
N THR A 191 -24.82 1.79 10.93
CA THR A 191 -25.46 2.88 10.20
C THR A 191 -25.05 4.28 10.70
N ASN A 192 -24.23 4.38 11.75
CA ASN A 192 -23.78 5.67 12.30
C ASN A 192 -22.66 6.26 11.42
N ARG A 193 -23.04 7.14 10.48
CA ARG A 193 -22.11 7.81 9.56
C ARG A 193 -21.22 8.83 10.25
N GLU A 194 -21.72 9.52 11.27
CA GLU A 194 -20.91 10.49 12.03
C GLU A 194 -19.72 9.80 12.70
N SER A 195 -19.94 8.62 13.28
CA SER A 195 -18.88 7.82 13.87
C SER A 195 -17.84 7.40 12.84
N LEU A 196 -18.23 6.99 11.63
CA LEU A 196 -17.27 6.68 10.55
C LEU A 196 -16.46 7.93 10.16
N ILE A 197 -17.15 9.04 9.89
CA ILE A 197 -16.56 10.31 9.46
C ILE A 197 -15.59 10.86 10.50
N ALA A 198 -15.83 10.63 11.80
CA ALA A 198 -14.89 11.02 12.86
C ALA A 198 -13.52 10.34 12.72
N TYR A 199 -13.46 9.12 12.17
CA TYR A 199 -12.21 8.38 11.95
C TYR A 199 -11.58 8.65 10.57
N THR A 200 -12.40 8.75 9.53
CA THR A 200 -11.93 8.91 8.15
C THR A 200 -11.76 10.38 7.75
N GLY A 201 -12.50 11.30 8.36
CA GLY A 201 -12.57 12.71 8.00
C GLY A 201 -13.54 12.95 6.85
N ALA A 202 -14.38 13.99 6.94
CA ALA A 202 -15.45 14.26 5.96
C ALA A 202 -14.90 14.45 4.53
N LYS A 203 -13.77 15.16 4.38
CA LYS A 203 -13.14 15.39 3.07
C LYS A 203 -12.64 14.11 2.40
N ALA A 204 -12.18 13.14 3.18
CA ALA A 204 -11.63 11.88 2.68
C ALA A 204 -12.67 10.75 2.60
N THR A 205 -13.92 11.03 2.98
CA THR A 205 -15.01 10.04 2.99
C THR A 205 -15.93 10.27 1.79
N PRO A 206 -16.19 9.24 0.96
CA PRO A 206 -17.14 9.32 -0.15
C PRO A 206 -18.53 9.78 0.28
N VAL A 207 -19.22 10.50 -0.61
CA VAL A 207 -20.59 10.99 -0.38
C VAL A 207 -21.59 9.87 -0.06
N GLU A 208 -21.43 8.69 -0.64
CA GLU A 208 -22.24 7.49 -0.35
C GLU A 208 -22.11 6.99 1.10
N PHE A 209 -21.03 7.37 1.78
CA PHE A 209 -20.78 7.08 3.19
C PHE A 209 -21.03 8.31 4.10
N GLY A 210 -21.58 9.39 3.55
CA GLY A 210 -21.95 10.61 4.27
C GLY A 210 -20.86 11.67 4.36
N GLY A 211 -19.75 11.52 3.63
CA GLY A 211 -18.71 12.55 3.55
C GLY A 211 -18.87 13.50 2.37
N ASN A 212 -17.77 14.12 1.97
CA ASN A 212 -17.72 15.19 0.95
C ASN A 212 -16.92 14.79 -0.29
N MET A 213 -16.38 13.57 -0.35
CA MET A 213 -15.61 13.12 -1.51
C MET A 213 -16.55 12.69 -2.64
N GLU A 214 -16.59 13.47 -3.70
CA GLU A 214 -17.40 13.21 -4.90
C GLU A 214 -16.60 12.37 -5.91
N LEU A 215 -16.67 11.05 -5.75
CA LEU A 215 -16.08 10.14 -6.73
C LEU A 215 -16.91 10.13 -8.04
N PRO A 216 -16.27 9.88 -9.20
CA PRO A 216 -16.98 9.75 -10.47
C PRO A 216 -18.08 8.68 -10.44
N ASP A 217 -19.22 8.96 -11.06
CA ASP A 217 -20.30 7.99 -11.30
C ASP A 217 -19.98 7.09 -12.51
N GLU A 218 -18.79 6.47 -12.48
CA GLU A 218 -18.33 5.49 -13.47
C GLU A 218 -17.59 4.34 -12.76
N PRO A 219 -17.49 3.14 -13.37
CA PRO A 219 -16.73 2.05 -12.78
C PRO A 219 -15.24 2.40 -12.60
N LEU A 220 -14.80 2.60 -11.36
CA LEU A 220 -13.40 2.94 -11.04
C LEU A 220 -12.45 1.74 -11.17
N GLY A 221 -12.97 0.53 -10.93
CA GLY A 221 -12.20 -0.71 -10.86
C GLY A 221 -11.22 -0.91 -12.03
N PRO A 222 -11.67 -0.86 -13.30
CA PRO A 222 -10.78 -1.08 -14.45
C PRO A 222 -9.60 -0.10 -14.50
N LYS A 223 -9.83 1.18 -14.20
CA LYS A 223 -8.78 2.22 -14.17
C LYS A 223 -7.80 1.99 -13.03
N ILE A 224 -8.31 1.62 -11.85
CA ILE A 224 -7.48 1.28 -10.68
C ILE A 224 -6.63 0.04 -10.97
N ALA A 225 -7.22 -1.00 -11.56
CA ALA A 225 -6.49 -2.22 -11.91
C ALA A 225 -5.35 -1.95 -12.89
N GLU A 226 -5.59 -1.12 -13.91
CA GLU A 226 -4.54 -0.67 -14.85
C GLU A 226 -3.45 0.13 -14.13
N TYR A 227 -3.84 1.08 -13.28
CA TYR A 227 -2.88 1.87 -12.49
C TYR A 227 -2.00 0.99 -11.60
N PHE A 228 -2.59 0.03 -10.91
CA PHE A 228 -1.84 -0.92 -10.07
C PHE A 228 -0.85 -1.78 -10.87
N CYS A 229 -1.21 -2.19 -12.10
CA CYS A 229 -0.29 -2.95 -12.97
C CYS A 229 0.95 -2.16 -13.38
N HIS A 230 0.94 -0.83 -13.29
CA HIS A 230 2.16 -0.05 -13.53
C HIS A 230 3.23 -0.21 -12.44
N PHE A 231 2.83 -0.61 -11.24
CA PHE A 231 3.70 -0.80 -10.08
C PHE A 231 3.99 -2.29 -9.81
N GLU A 232 3.78 -3.16 -10.80
CA GLU A 232 3.87 -4.62 -10.60
C GLU A 232 5.18 -5.07 -9.96
N LYS A 233 6.30 -4.44 -10.33
CA LYS A 233 7.63 -4.70 -9.77
C LYS A 233 7.75 -4.39 -8.29
N ASP A 234 6.93 -3.48 -7.77
CA ASP A 234 6.92 -3.12 -6.35
C ASP A 234 6.23 -4.18 -5.47
N PHE A 235 5.54 -5.15 -6.11
CA PHE A 235 4.85 -6.27 -5.46
C PHE A 235 5.58 -7.62 -5.60
N GLU A 236 6.64 -7.68 -6.41
CA GLU A 236 7.53 -8.85 -6.55
C GLU A 236 8.34 -9.09 -5.26
#